data_AF-A0A9X9WZ72-F1
#
_entry.id   AF-A0A9X9WZ72-F1
#
_cell.length_a   1.000
_cell.length_b   1.000
_cell.length_c   1.000
_cell.angle_alpha   90.00
_cell.angle_beta   90.00
_cell.angle_gamma   90.00
#
_symmetry.space_group_name_H-M   'P 1'
#
loop_
_entity.id
_entity.type
_entity.pdbx_description
1 polymer ?
#
loop_
_entity_poly.entity_id
_entity_poly.type
_entity_poly.pdbx_seq_one_letter_code
_entity_poly.pdbx_strand_id
1 'polypeptide(L)'
;MRALAALRAYGAHADPSTRIANTIALLVGLNGPFYPAYVWFLVPEAGPYALATMAMSPAFLAIPWLSRRRVTAARAALPIAGLLNTVWAAALLGPATGVGAFAYPCLALALLCWREPWLMLMLLGAGLVAQQAVLHMPVVPLAGLAVTSQSLLESLNVTSVGALMAFAAITIAREMRAA
;
A
#
# COMPACT_ATOMS: atom_id res chain seq x y z
N MET A 1 -20.22 -11.42 -11.25
CA MET A 1 -20.08 -12.32 -10.07
C MET A 1 -18.88 -13.29 -10.15
N ARG A 2 -18.59 -13.91 -11.31
CA ARG A 2 -17.46 -14.87 -11.47
C ARG A 2 -16.07 -14.29 -11.13
N ALA A 3 -15.75 -13.08 -11.58
CA ALA A 3 -14.45 -12.45 -11.31
C ALA A 3 -14.20 -12.20 -9.80
N LEU A 4 -15.21 -11.74 -9.07
CA LEU A 4 -15.11 -11.51 -7.62
C LEU A 4 -14.91 -12.83 -6.85
N ALA A 5 -15.57 -13.91 -7.29
CA ALA A 5 -15.36 -15.23 -6.72
C ALA A 5 -13.94 -15.76 -7.00
N ALA A 6 -13.42 -15.55 -8.22
CA ALA A 6 -12.05 -15.92 -8.57
C ALA A 6 -11.02 -15.14 -7.75
N LEU A 7 -11.21 -13.83 -7.54
CA LEU A 7 -10.33 -13.01 -6.69
C LEU A 7 -10.37 -13.47 -5.22
N ARG A 8 -11.55 -13.79 -4.68
CA ARG A 8 -11.69 -14.33 -3.32
C ARG A 8 -10.98 -15.69 -3.18
N ALA A 9 -11.17 -16.59 -4.14
CA ALA A 9 -10.46 -17.88 -4.16
C ALA A 9 -8.95 -17.67 -4.30
N TYR A 10 -8.53 -16.66 -5.07
CA TYR A 10 -7.12 -16.35 -5.25
C TYR A 10 -6.47 -15.80 -3.97
N GLY A 11 -7.19 -15.00 -3.19
CA GLY A 11 -6.73 -14.46 -1.90
C GLY A 11 -6.89 -15.41 -0.70
N ALA A 12 -7.65 -16.49 -0.84
CA ALA A 12 -7.97 -17.40 0.26
C ALA A 12 -6.71 -18.10 0.83
N HIS A 13 -6.66 -18.23 2.16
CA HIS A 13 -5.59 -18.91 2.88
C HIS A 13 -6.11 -19.46 4.22
N ALA A 14 -5.51 -20.52 4.75
CA ALA A 14 -5.93 -21.11 6.04
C ALA A 14 -5.58 -20.21 7.23
N ASP A 15 -4.34 -19.70 7.26
CA ASP A 15 -3.87 -18.73 8.26
C ASP A 15 -4.60 -17.37 8.12
N PRO A 16 -5.29 -16.86 9.16
CA PRO A 16 -6.05 -15.61 9.12
C PRO A 16 -5.19 -14.38 8.81
N SER A 17 -4.00 -14.25 9.42
CA SER A 17 -3.10 -13.12 9.15
C SER A 17 -2.70 -13.05 7.68
N THR A 18 -2.42 -14.20 7.07
CA THR A 18 -2.10 -14.30 5.64
C THR A 18 -3.32 -14.01 4.76
N ARG A 19 -4.53 -14.40 5.17
CA ARG A 19 -5.77 -14.08 4.46
C ARG A 19 -6.03 -12.57 4.42
N ILE A 20 -5.80 -11.88 5.54
CA ILE A 20 -5.88 -10.41 5.64
C ILE A 20 -4.85 -9.78 4.70
N ALA A 21 -3.60 -10.23 4.77
CA ALA A 21 -2.51 -9.74 3.92
C ALA A 21 -2.86 -9.88 2.43
N ASN A 22 -3.32 -11.05 2.00
CA ASN A 22 -3.72 -11.31 0.63
C ASN A 22 -4.89 -10.42 0.17
N THR A 23 -5.87 -10.21 1.03
CA THR A 23 -7.03 -9.35 0.72
C THR A 23 -6.60 -7.91 0.46
N ILE A 24 -5.72 -7.38 1.32
CA ILE A 24 -5.22 -6.00 1.20
C ILE A 24 -4.26 -5.87 0.03
N ALA A 25 -3.40 -6.86 -0.20
CA ALA A 25 -2.56 -6.93 -1.39
C ALA A 25 -3.38 -6.86 -2.69
N LEU A 26 -4.49 -7.60 -2.76
CA LEU A 26 -5.39 -7.55 -3.92
C LEU A 26 -6.07 -6.20 -4.06
N LEU A 27 -6.53 -5.59 -2.97
CA LEU A 27 -7.12 -4.25 -3.02
C LEU A 27 -6.12 -3.23 -3.59
N VAL A 28 -4.90 -3.20 -3.06
CA VAL A 28 -3.86 -2.25 -3.49
C VAL A 28 -3.40 -2.56 -4.92
N GLY A 29 -3.16 -3.83 -5.25
CA GLY A 29 -2.76 -4.23 -6.60
C GLY A 29 -3.81 -3.91 -7.65
N LEU A 30 -5.09 -4.09 -7.34
CA LEU A 30 -6.20 -3.74 -8.24
C LEU A 30 -6.49 -2.24 -8.28
N ASN A 31 -6.03 -1.46 -7.31
CA ASN A 31 -6.12 0.00 -7.34
C ASN A 31 -5.16 0.62 -8.37
N GLY A 32 -4.10 -0.09 -8.77
CA GLY A 32 -3.16 0.30 -9.82
C GLY A 32 -3.77 1.03 -11.00
N PRO A 33 -4.72 0.45 -11.76
CA PRO A 33 -5.35 1.14 -12.90
C PRO A 33 -6.28 2.30 -12.53
N PHE A 34 -6.82 2.33 -11.31
CA PHE A 34 -7.74 3.39 -10.88
C PHE A 34 -6.99 4.63 -10.38
N TYR A 35 -5.84 4.45 -9.73
CA TYR A 35 -5.03 5.54 -9.19
C TYR A 35 -4.69 6.62 -10.22
N PRO A 36 -4.08 6.27 -11.36
CA PRO A 36 -3.80 7.21 -12.42
C PRO A 36 -5.06 7.86 -12.98
N ALA A 37 -6.17 7.13 -13.08
CA ALA A 37 -7.40 7.67 -13.67
C ALA A 37 -7.95 8.86 -12.87
N TYR A 38 -8.02 8.77 -11.54
CA TYR A 38 -8.48 9.90 -10.73
C TYR A 38 -7.41 10.98 -10.57
N VAL A 39 -6.11 10.64 -10.57
CA VAL A 39 -5.04 11.65 -10.57
C VAL A 39 -5.08 12.45 -11.87
N TRP A 40 -5.25 11.81 -13.02
CA TRP A 40 -5.34 12.50 -14.32
C TRP A 40 -6.56 13.43 -14.39
N PHE A 41 -7.66 13.04 -13.76
CA PHE A 41 -8.86 13.86 -13.68
C PHE A 41 -8.67 15.10 -12.80
N LEU A 42 -7.97 14.98 -11.67
CA LEU A 42 -7.79 16.07 -10.69
C LEU A 42 -6.59 16.97 -10.99
N VAL A 43 -5.49 16.36 -11.41
CA VAL A 43 -4.18 16.99 -11.65
C VAL A 43 -3.57 16.38 -12.92
N PRO A 44 -4.01 16.83 -14.11
CA PRO A 44 -3.62 16.24 -15.39
C PRO A 44 -2.10 16.13 -15.60
N GLU A 45 -1.33 17.12 -15.14
CA GLU A 45 0.13 17.14 -15.23
C GLU A 45 0.82 16.03 -14.41
N ALA A 46 0.16 15.52 -13.36
CA ALA A 46 0.66 14.39 -12.56
C ALA A 46 0.28 13.03 -13.18
N GLY A 47 -0.62 12.99 -14.17
CA GLY A 47 -1.16 11.76 -14.77
C GLY A 47 -0.10 10.76 -15.27
N PRO A 48 0.89 11.18 -16.07
CA PRO A 48 1.96 10.29 -16.55
C PRO A 48 2.80 9.68 -15.41
N TYR A 49 3.07 10.47 -14.38
CA TYR A 49 3.81 10.01 -13.20
C TYR A 49 2.96 9.07 -12.34
N ALA A 50 1.65 9.34 -12.25
CA ALA A 50 0.71 8.45 -11.58
C ALA A 50 0.63 7.08 -12.29
N LEU A 51 0.65 7.02 -13.63
CA LEU A 51 0.76 5.76 -14.38
C LEU A 51 2.03 4.98 -13.99
N ALA A 52 3.15 5.67 -13.81
CA ALA A 52 4.40 5.01 -13.41
C ALA A 52 4.29 4.33 -12.02
N THR A 53 3.37 4.75 -11.16
CA THR A 53 3.12 4.06 -9.87
C THR A 53 2.52 2.67 -10.06
N MET A 54 1.85 2.40 -11.20
CA MET A 54 1.32 1.07 -11.54
C MET A 54 2.40 0.00 -11.68
N ALA A 55 3.67 0.38 -11.85
CA ALA A 55 4.79 -0.56 -11.94
C ALA A 55 4.88 -1.49 -10.71
N MET A 56 4.37 -1.06 -9.55
CA MET A 56 4.33 -1.88 -8.34
C MET A 56 3.08 -2.74 -8.19
N SER A 57 2.02 -2.51 -8.96
CA SER A 57 0.79 -3.31 -8.89
C SER A 57 1.02 -4.82 -9.11
N PRO A 58 1.87 -5.27 -10.06
CA PRO A 58 2.18 -6.68 -10.21
C PRO A 58 2.81 -7.31 -8.95
N ALA A 59 3.63 -6.56 -8.22
CA ALA A 59 4.24 -7.05 -6.98
C ALA A 59 3.18 -7.35 -5.92
N PHE A 60 2.18 -6.47 -5.77
CA PHE A 60 1.06 -6.73 -4.85
C PHE A 60 0.20 -7.91 -5.29
N LEU A 61 -0.11 -8.01 -6.59
CA LEU A 61 -0.90 -9.13 -7.14
C LEU A 61 -0.18 -10.48 -7.04
N ALA A 62 1.15 -10.49 -6.93
CA ALA A 62 1.94 -11.70 -6.74
C ALA A 62 1.92 -12.23 -5.28
N ILE A 63 1.50 -11.43 -4.29
CA ILE A 63 1.54 -11.82 -2.87
C ILE A 63 0.68 -13.06 -2.58
N PRO A 64 -0.59 -13.18 -3.04
CA PRO A 64 -1.38 -14.39 -2.79
C PRO A 64 -0.81 -15.63 -3.47
N TRP A 65 -0.10 -15.48 -4.60
CA TRP A 65 0.64 -16.59 -5.20
C TRP A 65 1.84 -16.98 -4.34
N LEU A 66 2.59 -16.02 -3.81
CA LEU A 66 3.72 -16.26 -2.92
C LEU A 66 3.28 -16.91 -1.62
N SER A 67 2.12 -16.54 -1.08
CA SER A 67 1.60 -17.08 0.19
C SER A 67 1.34 -18.58 0.13
N ARG A 68 0.94 -19.09 -1.04
CA ARG A 68 0.75 -20.54 -1.26
C ARG A 68 2.05 -21.33 -1.20
N ARG A 69 3.19 -20.68 -1.45
CA ARG A 69 4.51 -21.31 -1.46
C ARG A 69 5.25 -21.12 -0.14
N ARG A 70 5.23 -19.89 0.39
CA ARG A 70 5.95 -19.49 1.60
C ARG A 70 5.17 -18.41 2.35
N VAL A 71 4.47 -18.82 3.41
CA VAL A 71 3.64 -17.94 4.25
C VAL A 71 4.43 -16.77 4.83
N THR A 72 5.61 -17.05 5.39
CA THR A 72 6.50 -16.03 5.99
C THR A 72 6.99 -15.02 4.95
N ALA A 73 7.36 -15.49 3.76
CA ALA A 73 7.80 -14.62 2.67
C ALA A 73 6.67 -13.69 2.20
N ALA A 74 5.44 -14.18 2.07
CA ALA A 74 4.30 -13.36 1.68
C ALA A 74 3.94 -12.30 2.74
N ARG A 75 4.00 -12.67 4.02
CA ARG A 75 3.76 -11.75 5.15
C ARG A 75 4.78 -10.61 5.22
N ALA A 76 6.03 -10.88 4.85
CA ALA A 76 7.06 -9.84 4.72
C ALA A 76 6.92 -9.05 3.42
N ALA A 77 6.55 -9.70 2.31
CA ALA A 77 6.48 -9.06 1.00
C ALA A 77 5.47 -7.92 0.94
N LEU A 78 4.32 -8.03 1.62
CA LEU A 78 3.31 -6.98 1.63
C LEU A 78 3.80 -5.63 2.18
N PRO A 79 4.29 -5.53 3.43
CA PRO A 79 4.78 -4.26 3.96
C PRO A 79 6.02 -3.77 3.20
N ILE A 80 6.90 -4.68 2.73
CA ILE A 80 8.07 -4.30 1.93
C ILE A 80 7.65 -3.67 0.60
N ALA A 81 6.76 -4.32 -0.15
CA ALA A 81 6.24 -3.78 -1.41
C ALA A 81 5.51 -2.46 -1.20
N GLY A 82 4.76 -2.33 -0.10
CA GLY A 82 4.12 -1.09 0.33
C GLY A 82 5.11 0.06 0.56
N LEU A 83 6.18 -0.19 1.32
CA LEU A 83 7.22 0.81 1.57
C LEU A 83 7.97 1.19 0.29
N LEU A 84 8.34 0.21 -0.54
CA LEU A 84 8.98 0.47 -1.83
C LEU A 84 8.07 1.29 -2.75
N ASN A 85 6.77 0.98 -2.79
CA ASN A 85 5.80 1.76 -3.55
C ASN A 85 5.66 3.19 -3.01
N THR A 86 5.73 3.37 -1.69
CA THR A 86 5.67 4.69 -1.05
C THR A 86 6.87 5.54 -1.44
N VAL A 87 8.07 4.97 -1.39
CA VAL A 87 9.31 5.63 -1.83
C VAL A 87 9.25 5.95 -3.33
N TRP A 88 8.81 5.00 -4.14
CA TRP A 88 8.65 5.18 -5.59
C TRP A 88 7.66 6.31 -5.92
N ALA A 89 6.50 6.33 -5.28
CA ALA A 89 5.50 7.37 -5.45
C ALA A 89 6.02 8.74 -4.99
N ALA A 90 6.78 8.79 -3.89
CA ALA A 90 7.41 10.02 -3.40
C ALA A 90 8.46 10.57 -4.38
N ALA A 91 9.27 9.70 -5.00
CA ALA A 91 10.22 10.13 -6.02
C ALA A 91 9.53 10.67 -7.28
N LEU A 92 8.39 10.10 -7.67
CA LEU A 92 7.61 10.51 -8.83
C LEU A 92 6.85 11.82 -8.58
N LEU A 93 6.01 11.85 -7.55
CA LEU A 93 5.02 12.90 -7.30
C LEU A 93 5.52 13.96 -6.31
N GLY A 94 6.43 13.58 -5.43
CA GLY A 94 7.02 14.44 -4.42
C GLY A 94 6.45 14.22 -3.02
N PRO A 95 7.26 14.42 -1.96
CA PRO A 95 6.84 14.16 -0.57
C PRO A 95 5.69 15.08 -0.11
N ALA A 96 5.61 16.30 -0.67
CA ALA A 96 4.55 17.26 -0.37
C ALA A 96 3.15 16.83 -0.85
N THR A 97 3.05 15.78 -1.69
CA THR A 97 1.76 15.27 -2.18
C THR A 97 1.07 14.32 -1.19
N GLY A 98 1.59 14.17 0.03
CA GLY A 98 1.02 13.29 1.06
C GLY A 98 1.19 11.80 0.80
N VAL A 99 1.84 11.38 -0.30
CA VAL A 99 2.10 9.97 -0.62
C VAL A 99 2.90 9.23 0.45
N GLY A 100 3.72 9.93 1.23
CA GLY A 100 4.42 9.35 2.38
C GLY A 100 3.47 8.69 3.38
N ALA A 101 2.24 9.19 3.54
CA ALA A 101 1.28 8.62 4.49
C ALA A 101 0.94 7.14 4.22
N PHE A 102 1.21 6.61 3.02
CA PHE A 102 1.08 5.17 2.73
C PHE A 102 2.05 4.28 3.52
N ALA A 103 3.07 4.82 4.19
CA ALA A 103 3.88 4.04 5.13
C ALA A 103 3.08 3.56 6.36
N TYR A 104 2.07 4.33 6.82
CA TYR A 104 1.25 3.96 7.99
C TYR A 104 0.49 2.63 7.82
N PRO A 105 -0.24 2.38 6.71
CA PRO A 105 -0.84 1.07 6.49
C PRO A 105 0.21 -0.04 6.37
N CYS A 106 1.38 0.23 5.78
CA CYS A 106 2.47 -0.77 5.71
C CYS A 106 2.95 -1.18 7.11
N LEU A 107 3.13 -0.20 7.99
CA LEU A 107 3.47 -0.39 9.40
C LEU A 107 2.41 -1.21 10.13
N ALA A 108 1.14 -0.82 10.01
CA ALA A 108 0.04 -1.54 10.63
C ALA A 108 -0.02 -3.00 10.15
N LEU A 109 0.14 -3.24 8.84
CA LEU A 109 0.14 -4.59 8.27
C LEU A 109 1.33 -5.41 8.74
N ALA A 110 2.51 -4.81 8.85
CA ALA A 110 3.68 -5.48 9.40
C ALA A 110 3.44 -5.94 10.84
N LEU A 111 2.79 -5.12 11.67
CA LEU A 111 2.43 -5.52 13.03
C LEU A 111 1.40 -6.65 13.05
N LEU A 112 0.37 -6.58 12.21
CA LEU A 112 -0.71 -7.57 12.17
C LEU A 112 -0.29 -8.91 11.57
N CYS A 113 0.67 -8.86 10.65
CA CYS A 113 1.21 -10.03 10.00
C CYS A 113 2.30 -10.70 10.83
N TRP A 114 2.55 -10.34 12.09
CA TRP A 114 3.54 -11.03 12.94
C TRP A 114 3.04 -11.10 14.38
N ARG A 115 3.37 -12.20 15.08
CA ARG A 115 2.97 -12.42 16.49
C ARG A 115 4.13 -12.23 17.46
N GLU A 116 5.35 -12.24 16.93
CA GLU A 116 6.58 -12.11 17.68
C GLU A 116 6.84 -10.64 18.03
N PRO A 117 6.85 -10.25 19.32
CA PRO A 117 6.86 -8.84 19.73
C PRO A 117 8.14 -8.10 19.30
N TRP A 118 9.29 -8.77 19.32
CA TRP A 118 10.56 -8.19 18.85
C TRP A 118 10.51 -7.90 17.34
N LEU A 119 9.86 -8.75 16.54
CA LEU A 119 9.76 -8.57 15.09
C LEU A 119 8.80 -7.44 14.75
N MET A 120 7.69 -7.38 15.48
CA MET A 120 6.72 -6.29 15.41
C MET A 120 7.40 -4.94 15.68
N LEU A 121 8.18 -4.84 16.75
CA LEU A 121 8.94 -3.62 17.09
C LEU A 121 9.98 -3.28 16.02
N MET A 122 10.72 -4.27 15.52
CA MET A 122 11.71 -4.06 14.46
C MET A 122 11.06 -3.54 13.17
N LEU A 123 9.93 -4.13 12.75
CA LEU A 123 9.19 -3.72 11.57
C LEU A 123 8.56 -2.33 11.75
N LEU A 124 8.08 -2.02 12.96
CA LEU A 124 7.58 -0.70 13.32
C LEU A 124 8.68 0.35 13.21
N GLY A 125 9.83 0.10 13.85
CA GLY A 125 10.99 0.98 13.77
C GLY A 125 11.46 1.18 12.34
N ALA A 126 11.58 0.09 11.56
CA ALA A 126 12.00 0.16 10.16
C ALA A 126 11.05 0.99 9.30
N GLY A 127 9.74 0.83 9.44
CA GLY A 127 8.79 1.62 8.65
C GLY A 127 8.68 3.08 9.13
N LEU A 128 8.92 3.38 10.41
CA LEU A 128 9.04 4.76 10.89
C LEU A 128 10.29 5.44 10.31
N VAL A 129 11.42 4.73 10.25
CA VAL A 129 12.64 5.22 9.59
C VAL A 129 12.40 5.42 8.10
N ALA A 130 11.75 4.47 7.42
CA ALA A 130 11.39 4.61 6.01
C ALA A 130 10.48 5.83 5.78
N GLN A 131 9.53 6.08 6.69
CA GLN A 131 8.67 7.25 6.64
C GLN A 131 9.47 8.56 6.76
N GLN A 132 10.39 8.63 7.71
CA GLN A 132 11.27 9.81 7.84
C GLN A 132 12.17 9.97 6.62
N ALA A 133 12.70 8.87 6.08
CA ALA A 133 13.52 8.90 4.87
C ALA A 133 12.75 9.42 3.65
N VAL A 134 11.45 9.11 3.53
CA VAL A 134 10.58 9.64 2.47
C VAL A 134 10.33 11.13 2.66
N LEU A 135 10.05 11.58 3.89
CA LEU A 135 9.80 13.00 4.19
C LEU A 135 11.03 13.87 3.96
N HIS A 136 12.22 13.33 4.23
CA HIS A 136 13.51 14.01 4.09
C HIS A 136 14.27 13.60 2.83
N MET A 137 13.59 12.98 1.86
CA MET A 137 14.24 12.50 0.64
C MET A 137 14.82 13.69 -0.12
N PRO A 138 16.15 13.76 -0.36
CA PRO A 138 16.79 14.91 -1.02
C PRO A 138 16.56 14.93 -2.54
N VAL A 139 15.51 14.25 -3.00
CA VAL A 139 15.23 14.04 -4.42
C VAL A 139 14.25 15.10 -4.89
N VAL A 140 14.64 15.82 -5.95
CA VAL A 140 13.73 16.71 -6.67
C VAL A 140 12.65 15.85 -7.32
N PRO A 141 11.36 16.05 -7.00
CA PRO A 141 10.28 15.24 -7.56
C PRO A 141 10.25 15.34 -9.08
N LEU A 142 10.09 14.21 -9.77
CA LEU A 142 10.11 14.17 -11.24
C LEU A 142 8.93 14.93 -11.86
N ALA A 143 7.80 14.99 -11.17
CA ALA A 143 6.61 15.69 -11.64
C ALA A 143 6.69 17.23 -11.55
N GLY A 144 7.59 17.79 -10.75
CA GLY A 144 7.78 19.25 -10.66
C GLY A 144 6.49 20.04 -10.39
N LEU A 145 5.58 19.50 -9.57
CA LEU A 145 4.22 20.02 -9.43
C LEU A 145 4.14 21.38 -8.73
N ALA A 146 3.19 22.21 -9.17
CA ALA A 146 2.84 23.46 -8.48
C ALA A 146 2.23 23.19 -7.09
N VAL A 147 2.33 24.15 -6.17
CA VAL A 147 1.85 24.03 -4.78
C VAL A 147 0.36 23.68 -4.71
N THR A 148 -0.47 24.24 -5.61
CA THR A 148 -1.91 23.95 -5.69
C THR A 148 -2.18 22.49 -6.08
N SER A 149 -1.40 21.97 -7.02
CA SER A 149 -1.51 20.58 -7.47
C SER A 149 -1.03 19.61 -6.38
N GLN A 150 0.00 20.00 -5.62
CA GLN A 150 0.49 19.23 -4.48
C GLN A 150 -0.57 19.11 -3.38
N SER A 151 -1.26 20.18 -3.01
CA SER A 151 -2.28 20.15 -1.94
C SER A 151 -3.55 19.37 -2.32
N LEU A 152 -3.92 19.38 -3.61
CA LEU A 152 -4.98 18.52 -4.14
C LEU A 152 -4.61 17.04 -4.03
N LEU A 153 -3.38 16.69 -4.43
CA LEU A 153 -2.88 15.32 -4.30
C LEU A 153 -2.71 14.92 -2.83
N GLU A 154 -2.28 15.82 -1.95
CA GLU A 154 -2.19 15.57 -0.52
C GLU A 154 -3.56 15.18 0.05
N SER A 155 -4.58 15.98 -0.24
CA SER A 155 -5.95 15.72 0.21
C SER A 155 -6.46 14.36 -0.29
N LEU A 156 -6.21 14.06 -1.58
CA LEU A 156 -6.56 12.78 -2.20
C LEU A 156 -5.83 11.59 -1.56
N ASN A 157 -4.51 11.69 -1.38
CA ASN A 157 -3.68 10.61 -0.87
C ASN A 157 -3.96 10.35 0.62
N VAL A 158 -4.10 11.40 1.43
CA VAL A 158 -4.48 11.27 2.85
C VAL A 158 -5.87 10.63 2.99
N THR A 159 -6.84 11.05 2.17
CA THR A 159 -8.17 10.42 2.15
C THR A 159 -8.10 8.95 1.75
N SER A 160 -7.27 8.62 0.76
CA SER A 160 -7.05 7.24 0.31
C SER A 160 -6.41 6.37 1.39
N VAL A 161 -5.43 6.91 2.12
CA VAL A 161 -4.80 6.24 3.28
C VAL A 161 -5.83 6.00 4.38
N GLY A 162 -6.65 7.00 4.71
CA GLY A 162 -7.73 6.85 5.69
C GLY A 162 -8.71 5.75 5.31
N ALA A 163 -9.14 5.72 4.04
CA ALA A 163 -10.02 4.68 3.52
C ALA A 163 -9.37 3.28 3.56
N LEU A 164 -8.09 3.18 3.21
CA LEU A 164 -7.35 1.92 3.27
C LEU A 164 -7.19 1.42 4.72
N MET A 165 -6.88 2.30 5.65
CA MET A 165 -6.78 1.97 7.08
C MET A 165 -8.13 1.51 7.65
N ALA A 166 -9.22 2.19 7.30
CA ALA A 166 -10.57 1.78 7.69
C ALA A 166 -10.93 0.40 7.10
N PHE A 167 -10.64 0.17 5.82
CA PHE A 167 -10.84 -1.13 5.19
C PHE A 167 -10.02 -2.25 5.86
N ALA A 168 -8.76 -1.98 6.17
CA ALA A 168 -7.89 -2.91 6.88
C ALA A 168 -8.48 -3.25 8.27
N ALA A 169 -8.88 -2.23 9.04
CA ALA A 169 -9.52 -2.40 10.34
C ALA A 169 -10.79 -3.26 10.27
N ILE A 170 -11.67 -3.00 9.30
CA ILE A 170 -12.88 -3.82 9.08
C ILE A 170 -12.51 -5.26 8.73
N THR A 171 -11.52 -5.47 7.87
CA THR A 171 -11.06 -6.80 7.46
C THR A 171 -10.53 -7.59 8.66
N ILE A 172 -9.73 -6.95 9.52
CA ILE A 172 -9.20 -7.55 10.75
C ILE A 172 -10.35 -7.90 11.71
N ALA A 173 -11.25 -6.94 11.96
CA ALA A 173 -12.38 -7.14 12.88
C ALA A 173 -13.30 -8.29 12.43
N ARG A 174 -13.42 -8.51 11.12
CA ARG A 174 -14.17 -9.65 10.57
C ARG A 174 -13.50 -10.98 10.83
N GLU A 175 -12.19 -11.08 10.63
CA GLU A 175 -11.45 -12.32 10.90
C GLU A 175 -11.41 -12.62 12.40
N MET A 176 -11.27 -11.61 13.27
CA MET A 176 -11.33 -11.79 14.73
C MET A 176 -12.69 -12.33 15.22
N ARG A 177 -13.80 -11.97 14.55
CA ARG A 177 -15.14 -12.49 14.88
C ARG A 177 -15.39 -13.90 14.36
N ALA A 178 -14.57 -14.38 13.44
CA ALA A 178 -14.69 -15.70 12.82
C ALA A 178 -13.79 -16.76 13.46
N ALA A 179 -12.88 -16.35 14.35
CA ALA A 179 -11.99 -17.19 15.15
C ALA A 179 -12.62 -17.49 16.52
#